data_AF-A0A0F5QAK6-F1
#
_entry.id   AF-A0A0F5QAK6-F1
#
_cell.length_a   1.000
_cell.length_b   1.000
_cell.length_c   1.000
_cell.angle_alpha   90.00
_cell.angle_beta   90.00
_cell.angle_gamma   90.00
#
_symmetry.space_group_name_H-M   'P 1'
#
loop_
_entity.id
_entity.type
_entity.pdbx_description
1 polymer ?
#
loop_
_entity_poly.entity_id
_entity_poly.type
_entity_poly.pdbx_seq_one_letter_code
_entity_poly.pdbx_strand_id
1 'polypeptide(L)'
;MLAAVPSEADKRLELFRLALLLSSRDSSALPPRLSEYFDLLLRQAQSLVRNPEEISAAQLPQAMQLASELMSNCELTAALSEVRSAKDLSPTVAKRALSTLEPVLAPAD
;
A
#
# COMPACT_ATOMS: atom_id res chain seq x y z
N MET A 1 8.30 -29.37 -2.68
CA MET A 1 7.43 -28.38 -3.34
C MET A 1 6.37 -27.92 -2.36
N LEU A 2 6.68 -26.91 -1.54
CA LEU A 2 5.67 -26.20 -0.76
C LEU A 2 5.48 -24.86 -1.48
N ALA A 3 4.44 -24.77 -2.30
CA ALA A 3 4.02 -23.48 -2.83
C ALA A 3 3.71 -22.61 -1.61
N ALA A 4 4.51 -21.56 -1.39
CA ALA A 4 4.20 -20.54 -0.42
C ALA A 4 2.87 -19.93 -0.85
N VAL A 5 1.78 -20.33 -0.20
CA VAL A 5 0.49 -19.69 -0.36
C VAL A 5 0.71 -18.24 0.06
N PRO A 6 0.49 -17.23 -0.81
CA PRO A 6 0.58 -15.85 -0.38
C PRO A 6 -0.39 -15.71 0.78
N SER A 7 0.14 -15.36 1.96
CA SER A 7 -0.62 -15.23 3.19
C SER A 7 -1.89 -14.41 2.92
N GLU A 8 -3.01 -14.69 3.57
CA GLU A 8 -4.24 -13.92 3.34
C GLU A 8 -4.06 -12.41 3.56
N ALA A 9 -3.07 -12.04 4.39
CA ALA A 9 -2.58 -10.67 4.52
C ALA A 9 -2.10 -10.09 3.18
N ASP A 10 -1.32 -10.85 2.41
CA ASP A 10 -0.75 -10.44 1.13
C ASP A 10 -1.85 -10.12 0.08
N LYS A 11 -2.99 -10.83 0.14
CA LYS A 11 -4.16 -10.58 -0.70
C LYS A 11 -4.91 -9.29 -0.36
N ARG A 12 -4.88 -8.86 0.91
CA ARG A 12 -5.66 -7.70 1.38
C ARG A 12 -5.18 -6.38 0.79
N LEU A 13 -3.92 -6.29 0.38
CA LEU A 13 -3.35 -5.09 -0.25
C LEU A 13 -3.29 -5.18 -1.79
N GLU A 14 -3.91 -6.18 -2.42
CA GLU A 14 -3.86 -6.38 -3.88
C GLU A 14 -4.33 -5.16 -4.67
N LEU A 15 -5.44 -4.53 -4.28
CA LEU A 15 -5.96 -3.34 -4.96
C LEU A 15 -5.04 -2.12 -4.76
N PHE A 16 -4.40 -2.03 -3.59
CA PHE A 16 -3.42 -0.98 -3.30
C PHE A 16 -2.15 -1.18 -4.14
N ARG A 17 -1.63 -2.41 -4.21
CA ARG A 17 -0.51 -2.79 -5.07
C ARG A 17 -0.84 -2.59 -6.56
N LEU A 18 -2.06 -2.91 -6.98
CA LEU A 18 -2.52 -2.65 -8.34
C LEU A 18 -2.48 -1.15 -8.67
N ALA A 19 -2.94 -0.29 -7.74
CA ALA A 19 -2.86 1.16 -7.92
C ALA A 19 -1.42 1.62 -8.10
N LEU A 20 -0.51 1.17 -7.23
CA LEU A 20 0.91 1.48 -7.37
C LEU A 20 1.49 0.94 -8.69
N LEU A 21 1.07 -0.25 -9.13
CA LEU A 21 1.58 -0.87 -10.36
C LEU A 21 1.13 -0.09 -11.59
N LEU A 22 -0.12 0.36 -11.62
CA LEU A 22 -0.63 1.21 -12.69
C LEU A 22 0.10 2.56 -12.72
N SER A 23 0.28 3.20 -11.55
CA SER A 23 1.07 4.44 -11.44
C SER A 23 2.54 4.26 -11.82
N SER A 24 3.14 3.09 -11.53
CA SER A 24 4.55 2.80 -11.84
C SER A 24 4.84 2.67 -13.33
N ARG A 25 3.81 2.35 -14.14
CA ARG A 25 3.93 2.06 -15.58
C ARG A 25 3.61 3.26 -16.46
N ASP A 26 3.39 4.45 -15.88
CA ASP A 26 2.89 5.64 -16.59
C ASP A 26 1.64 5.35 -17.43
N SER A 27 0.94 4.26 -17.13
CA SER A 27 -0.22 3.81 -17.89
C SER A 27 -1.43 4.51 -17.33
N SER A 28 -2.07 5.31 -18.20
CA SER A 28 -3.35 6.01 -18.06
C SER A 28 -3.97 6.06 -16.66
N ALA A 29 -4.22 7.29 -16.20
CA ALA A 29 -4.96 7.68 -15.00
C ALA A 29 -5.73 6.54 -14.33
N LEU A 30 -5.41 6.31 -13.05
CA LEU A 30 -6.09 5.33 -12.19
C LEU A 30 -7.61 5.44 -12.36
N PRO A 31 -8.33 4.30 -12.49
CA PRO A 31 -9.78 4.31 -12.53
C PRO A 31 -10.34 5.10 -11.33
N PRO A 32 -11.38 5.93 -11.49
CA PRO A 32 -11.79 6.88 -10.46
C PRO A 32 -12.13 6.19 -9.13
N ARG A 33 -12.80 5.04 -9.17
CA ARG A 33 -13.09 4.23 -7.97
C ARG A 33 -11.84 3.67 -7.30
N LEU A 34 -10.82 3.33 -8.08
CA LEU A 34 -9.57 2.80 -7.55
C LEU A 34 -8.74 3.92 -6.91
N SER A 35 -8.75 5.12 -7.50
CA SER A 35 -8.17 6.32 -6.90
C SER A 35 -8.84 6.68 -5.58
N GLU A 36 -10.17 6.70 -5.54
CA GLU A 36 -10.92 7.00 -4.30
C GLU A 36 -10.63 5.98 -3.20
N TYR A 37 -10.60 4.69 -3.56
CA TYR A 37 -10.25 3.61 -2.64
C TYR A 37 -8.82 3.77 -2.11
N PHE A 38 -7.86 4.05 -3.01
CA PHE A 38 -6.47 4.28 -2.64
C PHE A 38 -6.34 5.45 -1.65
N ASP A 39 -6.97 6.59 -1.95
CA ASP A 39 -6.92 7.79 -1.12
C ASP A 39 -7.54 7.57 0.26
N LEU A 40 -8.63 6.81 0.32
CA LEU A 40 -9.31 6.50 1.57
C LEU A 40 -8.47 5.56 2.42
N LEU A 41 -7.91 4.52 1.81
CA LEU A 41 -7.07 3.54 2.50
C LEU A 41 -5.78 4.20 3.01
N LEU A 42 -5.10 5.00 2.18
CA LEU A 42 -3.89 5.71 2.56
C LEU A 42 -4.15 6.70 3.71
N ARG A 43 -5.24 7.47 3.65
CA ARG A 43 -5.62 8.39 4.73
C ARG A 43 -5.92 7.67 6.03
N GLN A 44 -6.68 6.58 5.99
CA GLN A 44 -6.97 5.78 7.19
C GLN A 44 -5.68 5.16 7.76
N ALA A 45 -4.81 4.65 6.91
CA ALA A 45 -3.54 4.06 7.34
C ALA A 45 -2.62 5.11 7.98
N GLN A 46 -2.44 6.28 7.37
CA GLN A 46 -1.66 7.39 7.94
C GLN A 46 -2.26 7.90 9.27
N SER A 47 -3.58 7.96 9.36
CA SER A 47 -4.27 8.31 10.61
C SER A 47 -3.95 7.32 11.72
N LEU A 48 -3.96 6.03 11.41
CA LEU A 48 -3.61 4.95 12.35
C LEU A 48 -2.14 4.96 12.76
N VAL A 49 -1.23 5.24 11.83
CA VAL A 49 0.21 5.40 12.14
C VAL A 49 0.42 6.58 13.10
N ARG A 50 -0.33 7.68 12.91
CA ARG A 50 -0.22 8.88 13.74
C ARG A 50 -0.89 8.71 15.10
N ASN A 51 -2.07 8.09 15.13
CA ASN A 51 -2.90 7.89 16.31
C ASN A 51 -3.34 6.41 16.38
N PRO A 52 -2.50 5.51 16.90
CA PRO A 52 -2.84 4.08 16.98
C PRO A 52 -3.98 3.77 17.95
N GLU A 53 -4.39 4.73 18.79
CA GLU A 53 -5.53 4.60 19.70
C GLU A 53 -6.88 4.93 19.05
N GLU A 54 -6.89 5.56 17.86
CA GLU A 54 -8.11 5.91 17.12
C GLU A 54 -8.62 4.73 16.26
N ILE A 55 -8.47 3.49 16.75
CA ILE A 55 -9.02 2.32 16.06
C ILE A 55 -10.54 2.36 16.18
N SER A 56 -11.22 2.57 15.05
CA SER A 56 -12.68 2.63 14.98
C SER A 56 -13.20 1.48 14.14
N ALA A 57 -14.36 0.93 14.50
CA ALA A 57 -15.01 -0.17 13.78
C ALA A 57 -15.35 0.16 12.30
N ALA A 58 -15.28 1.44 11.91
CA ALA A 58 -15.47 1.91 10.55
C ALA A 58 -14.20 1.87 9.67
N GLN A 59 -13.03 1.55 10.24
CA GLN A 59 -11.77 1.48 9.49
C GLN A 59 -11.69 0.20 8.66
N LEU A 60 -11.15 0.34 7.45
CA LEU A 60 -10.94 -0.80 6.57
C LEU A 60 -9.86 -1.73 7.16
N PRO A 61 -10.07 -3.05 7.18
CA PRO A 61 -9.03 -4.02 7.57
C PRO A 61 -7.73 -3.84 6.77
N GLN A 62 -7.85 -3.45 5.50
CA GLN A 62 -6.72 -3.17 4.62
C GLN A 62 -5.94 -1.93 5.06
N ALA A 63 -6.60 -0.91 5.62
CA ALA A 63 -5.94 0.28 6.15
C ALA A 63 -5.17 -0.03 7.44
N MET A 64 -5.71 -0.89 8.31
CA MET A 64 -4.97 -1.36 9.50
C MET A 64 -3.73 -2.15 9.11
N GLN A 65 -3.84 -2.99 8.08
CA GLN A 65 -2.68 -3.73 7.59
C GLN A 65 -1.64 -2.80 6.96
N LEU A 66 -2.05 -1.84 6.13
CA LEU A 66 -1.12 -0.86 5.57
C LEU A 66 -0.47 -0.02 6.68
N ALA A 67 -1.22 0.36 7.72
CA ALA A 67 -0.65 1.04 8.88
C ALA A 67 0.41 0.20 9.59
N SER A 68 0.15 -1.10 9.78
CA SER A 68 1.13 -2.04 10.34
C SER A 68 2.40 -2.13 9.48
N GLU A 69 2.26 -2.21 8.16
CA GLU A 69 3.38 -2.21 7.21
C GLU A 69 4.17 -0.90 7.27
N LEU A 70 3.48 0.24 7.32
CA LEU A 70 4.10 1.56 7.47
C LEU A 70 4.89 1.67 8.80
N MET A 71 4.30 1.23 9.91
CA MET A 71 4.99 1.25 11.22
C MET A 71 6.19 0.31 11.27
N SER A 72 6.14 -0.79 10.52
CA SER A 72 7.19 -1.83 10.52
C SER A 72 8.28 -1.57 9.47
N ASN A 73 8.01 -0.76 8.45
CA ASN A 73 8.92 -0.47 7.34
C ASN A 73 9.10 1.05 7.14
N CYS A 74 10.19 1.58 7.70
CA CYS A 74 10.53 3.01 7.61
C CYS A 74 10.72 3.49 6.16
N GLU A 75 11.18 2.63 5.24
CA GLU A 75 11.37 2.99 3.84
C GLU A 75 10.03 3.15 3.11
N LEU A 76 9.08 2.25 3.37
CA LEU A 76 7.71 2.35 2.86
C LEU A 76 7.04 3.62 3.39
N THR A 77 7.21 3.92 4.68
CA THR A 77 6.71 5.15 5.29
C THR A 77 7.33 6.39 4.67
N ALA A 78 8.64 6.42 4.48
CA ALA A 78 9.30 7.55 3.83
C ALA A 78 8.78 7.75 2.40
N ALA A 79 8.61 6.66 1.62
CA ALA A 79 8.10 6.71 0.25
C ALA A 79 6.66 7.23 0.16
N LEU A 80 5.80 6.87 1.13
CA LEU A 80 4.38 7.24 1.13
C LEU A 80 4.05 8.50 1.97
N SER A 81 5.02 9.05 2.70
CA SER A 81 4.81 10.21 3.59
C SER A 81 4.41 11.49 2.85
N GLU A 82 4.90 11.67 1.62
CA GLU A 82 4.60 12.83 0.78
C GLU A 82 3.35 12.61 -0.09
N VAL A 83 2.84 11.38 -0.17
CA VAL A 83 1.66 11.02 -0.94
C VAL A 83 0.42 11.28 -0.09
N ARG A 84 -0.41 12.23 -0.53
CA ARG A 84 -1.71 12.52 0.12
C ARG A 84 -2.88 11.95 -0.66
N SER A 85 -2.68 11.74 -1.95
CA SER A 85 -3.66 11.20 -2.88
C SER A 85 -3.00 10.44 -4.02
N ALA A 86 -3.78 9.67 -4.76
CA ALA A 86 -3.34 8.92 -5.91
C ALA A 86 -2.91 9.81 -7.08
N LYS A 87 -3.20 11.11 -7.02
CA LYS A 87 -2.69 12.11 -7.96
C LYS A 87 -1.25 12.54 -7.66
N ASP A 88 -0.84 12.43 -6.40
CA ASP A 88 0.52 12.73 -5.94
C ASP A 88 1.47 11.53 -6.16
N LEU A 89 0.93 10.39 -6.58
CA LEU A 89 1.69 9.19 -6.94
C LEU A 89 2.46 9.41 -8.25
N SER A 90 3.72 9.80 -8.12
CA SER A 90 4.66 9.73 -9.23
C SER A 90 5.06 8.27 -9.51
N PRO A 91 5.42 7.94 -10.76
CA PRO A 91 5.89 6.59 -11.11
C PRO A 91 7.10 6.15 -10.28
N THR A 92 7.97 7.09 -9.90
CA THR A 92 9.15 6.83 -9.06
C THR A 92 8.75 6.45 -7.63
N VAL A 93 7.79 7.17 -7.04
CA VAL A 93 7.27 6.87 -5.70
C VAL A 93 6.53 5.54 -5.70
N ALA A 94 5.72 5.30 -6.74
CA ALA A 94 4.98 4.05 -6.89
C ALA A 94 5.90 2.82 -6.98
N LYS A 95 7.01 2.92 -7.73
CA LYS A 95 8.03 1.85 -7.82
C LYS A 95 8.69 1.59 -6.48
N ARG A 96 9.10 2.65 -5.76
CA ARG A 96 9.72 2.50 -4.43
C ARG A 96 8.78 1.85 -3.42
N ALA A 97 7.51 2.28 -3.40
CA ALA A 97 6.50 1.70 -2.52
C ALA A 97 6.20 0.23 -2.88
N LEU A 98 6.21 -0.13 -4.17
CA LEU A 98 6.07 -1.54 -4.59
C LEU A 98 7.26 -2.39 -4.16
N SER A 99 8.49 -1.94 -4.41
CA SER A 99 9.69 -2.71 -4.04
C SER A 99 9.85 -2.94 -2.54
N THR A 100 9.18 -2.13 -1.71
CA THR A 100 9.17 -2.30 -0.24
C THR A 100 7.97 -3.13 0.26
N LEU A 101 6.87 -3.20 -0.50
CA LEU A 101 5.69 -4.01 -0.21
C LEU A 101 5.74 -5.42 -0.79
N GLU A 102 6.51 -5.63 -1.86
CA GLU A 102 6.79 -6.96 -2.38
C GLU A 102 7.72 -7.65 -1.37
N PRO A 103 7.34 -8.83 -0.83
CA PRO A 103 8.32 -9.64 -0.14
C PRO A 103 9.46 -9.86 -1.13
N VAL A 104 10.70 -9.70 -0.68
CA VAL A 104 11.87 -10.16 -1.42
C VAL A 104 11.58 -11.62 -1.77
N LEU A 105 11.13 -11.85 -3.01
CA LEU A 105 11.15 -13.16 -3.63
C LEU A 105 12.63 -13.48 -3.67
N ALA A 106 13.12 -14.10 -2.60
CA ALA A 106 14.41 -14.72 -2.60
C ALA A 106 14.43 -15.57 -3.88
N PRO A 107 15.43 -15.42 -4.76
CA PRO A 107 15.54 -16.30 -5.90
C PRO A 107 15.48 -17.72 -5.36
N ALA A 108 14.50 -18.49 -5.82
CA ALA A 108 14.39 -19.89 -5.49
C ALA A 108 15.64 -20.58 -6.06
N ASP A 109 16.61 -20.85 -5.20
CA ASP A 109 17.71 -21.77 -5.46
C ASP A 109 17.29 -23.18 -5.01
#